data_AF-A0A9P5UXR1-F1
#
_entry.id   AF-A0A9P5UXR1-F1
#
_cell.length_a   1.000
_cell.length_b   1.000
_cell.length_c   1.000
_cell.angle_alpha   90.00
_cell.angle_beta   90.00
_cell.angle_gamma   90.00
#
_symmetry.space_group_name_H-M   'P 1'
#
loop_
_entity.id
_entity.type
_entity.pdbx_description
1 polymer ?
#
loop_
_entity_poly.entity_id
_entity_poly.type
_entity_poly.pdbx_seq_one_letter_code
_entity_poly.pdbx_strand_id
1 'polypeptide(L)'
;MGGVAVVEAILPATGNVFAQIWSDPEVEESLRIDCLNRWSTFIHKYANEYQTLQLREAALESISFFTNQLMDPHQSQPSSNKTPAYLRLLETLTWLLQDDEAEVREEATLIVSRGIQLPYAVSSEKALTLVYDHQVQLFAGLNANEEQIQLLIGSLIQASLYPRIVSESLQPSKTLFDKESPNLYREPLISMQLTQRALEQIQNRPNLPASALAALQAYQQESIHQVARIQKAVEEWTHMIEEGQAGATAAGKKDRSPWGISGRKPIFEVLWRLASGSSLLRPGEEGKGSYSSEFLHDASKVHPVVIEASQKSDEARLFLIE
;
A
#
# COMPACT_ATOMS: atom_id res chain seq x y z
N MET A 1 31.74 2.15 11.57
CA MET A 1 30.93 3.20 10.91
C MET A 1 31.26 3.41 9.43
N GLY A 2 32.41 2.95 8.88
CA GLY A 2 32.74 3.19 7.46
C GLY A 2 31.98 2.38 6.40
N GLY A 3 31.26 1.32 6.77
CA GLY A 3 30.57 0.46 5.79
C GLY A 3 29.27 1.07 5.23
N VAL A 4 28.56 1.88 6.01
CA VAL A 4 27.26 2.45 5.62
C VAL A 4 27.46 3.61 4.63
N ALA A 5 28.38 4.54 4.95
CA ALA A 5 28.74 5.65 4.06
C ALA A 5 29.27 5.20 2.69
N VAL A 6 29.95 4.05 2.63
CA VAL A 6 30.42 3.46 1.36
C VAL A 6 29.25 2.95 0.52
N VAL A 7 28.23 2.36 1.15
CA VAL A 7 27.02 1.89 0.44
C VAL A 7 26.19 3.07 -0.06
N GLU A 8 26.04 4.12 0.75
CA GLU A 8 25.35 5.37 0.37
C GLU A 8 25.96 5.97 -0.92
N ALA A 9 27.28 6.03 -1.02
CA ALA A 9 27.95 6.55 -2.22
C ALA A 9 27.91 5.60 -3.43
N ILE A 10 27.90 4.28 -3.19
CA ILE A 10 27.95 3.28 -4.27
C ILE A 10 26.59 3.06 -4.91
N LEU A 11 25.48 3.21 -4.18
CA LEU A 11 24.15 2.91 -4.69
C LEU A 11 23.79 3.75 -5.93
N PRO A 12 23.87 5.10 -5.92
CA PRO A 12 23.57 5.92 -7.09
C PRO A 12 24.49 5.61 -8.27
N ALA A 13 25.79 5.42 -8.00
CA ALA A 13 26.77 5.04 -9.02
C ALA A 13 26.41 3.70 -9.68
N THR A 14 25.95 2.72 -8.89
CA THR A 14 25.48 1.42 -9.39
C THR A 14 24.24 1.57 -10.26
N GLY A 15 23.28 2.41 -9.87
CA GLY A 15 22.10 2.74 -10.68
C GLY A 15 22.47 3.33 -12.04
N ASN A 16 23.38 4.29 -12.06
CA ASN A 16 23.86 4.92 -13.30
C ASN A 16 24.57 3.89 -14.22
N VAL A 17 25.48 3.09 -13.67
CA VAL A 17 26.17 2.03 -14.43
C VAL A 17 25.16 1.00 -14.96
N PHE A 18 24.19 0.58 -14.14
CA PHE A 18 23.14 -0.33 -14.56
C PHE A 18 22.31 0.26 -15.72
N ALA A 19 21.91 1.53 -15.64
CA ALA A 19 21.16 2.18 -16.70
C ALA A 19 21.92 2.22 -18.04
N GLN A 20 23.25 2.40 -17.98
CA GLN A 20 24.12 2.31 -19.16
C GLN A 20 24.16 0.89 -19.72
N ILE A 21 24.40 -0.12 -18.87
CA ILE A 21 24.39 -1.54 -19.26
C ILE A 21 23.04 -1.93 -19.88
N TRP A 22 21.93 -1.43 -19.33
CA TRP A 22 20.60 -1.76 -19.83
C TRP A 22 20.33 -1.19 -21.22
N SER A 23 20.80 0.05 -21.45
CA SER A 23 20.61 0.80 -22.69
C SER A 23 21.59 0.38 -23.80
N ASP A 24 22.66 -0.33 -23.46
CA ASP A 24 23.67 -0.80 -24.41
C ASP A 24 23.16 -2.05 -25.17
N PRO A 25 22.95 -1.96 -26.50
CA PRO A 25 22.49 -3.09 -27.30
C PRO A 25 23.55 -4.20 -27.47
N GLU A 26 24.84 -3.89 -27.26
CA GLU A 26 25.94 -4.86 -27.37
C GLU A 26 25.99 -5.81 -26.17
N VAL A 27 25.33 -5.45 -25.06
CA VAL A 27 25.27 -6.31 -23.88
C VAL A 27 24.22 -7.40 -24.05
N GLU A 28 24.67 -8.65 -23.85
CA GLU A 28 23.81 -9.83 -23.89
C GLU A 28 22.58 -9.67 -22.98
N GLU A 29 21.41 -10.05 -23.49
CA GLU A 29 20.15 -9.89 -22.76
C GLU A 29 20.15 -10.68 -21.44
N SER A 30 20.75 -11.87 -21.41
CA SER A 30 20.88 -12.70 -20.20
C SER A 30 21.61 -11.93 -19.08
N LEU A 31 22.73 -11.29 -19.42
CA LEU A 31 23.51 -10.47 -18.49
C LEU A 31 22.72 -9.25 -18.03
N ARG A 32 22.00 -8.56 -18.92
CA ARG A 32 21.12 -7.43 -18.54
C ARG A 32 20.05 -7.85 -17.54
N ILE A 33 19.42 -9.01 -17.75
CA ILE A 33 18.42 -9.56 -16.84
C ILE A 33 19.05 -9.94 -15.49
N ASP A 34 20.22 -10.57 -15.48
CA ASP A 34 20.94 -10.91 -14.25
C ASP A 34 21.33 -9.66 -13.44
N CYS A 35 21.84 -8.64 -14.12
CA CYS A 35 22.15 -7.34 -13.52
C CYS A 35 20.89 -6.69 -12.93
N LEU A 36 19.78 -6.67 -13.66
CA LEU A 36 18.49 -6.12 -13.20
C LEU A 36 18.00 -6.86 -11.94
N ASN A 37 18.06 -8.19 -11.92
CA ASN A 37 17.62 -9.00 -10.79
C ASN A 37 18.47 -8.74 -9.53
N ARG A 38 19.79 -8.63 -9.68
CA ARG A 38 20.69 -8.31 -8.56
C ARG A 38 20.51 -6.88 -8.07
N TRP A 39 20.50 -5.93 -8.99
CA TRP A 39 20.34 -4.51 -8.68
C TRP A 39 19.01 -4.24 -7.97
N SER A 40 17.88 -4.73 -8.49
CA SER A 40 16.57 -4.57 -7.84
C SER A 40 16.53 -5.14 -6.41
N THR A 41 17.24 -6.25 -6.16
CA THR A 41 17.34 -6.84 -4.81
C THR A 41 18.09 -5.93 -3.84
N PHE A 42 19.19 -5.29 -4.29
CA PHE A 42 19.93 -4.34 -3.46
C PHE A 42 19.10 -3.09 -3.17
N ILE A 43 18.44 -2.54 -4.19
CA ILE A 43 17.60 -1.36 -4.06
C ILE A 43 16.48 -1.58 -3.05
N HIS A 44 15.72 -2.67 -3.21
CA HIS A 44 14.65 -3.03 -2.28
C HIS A 44 15.14 -3.22 -0.84
N LYS A 45 16.34 -3.77 -0.65
CA LYS A 45 16.95 -3.92 0.68
C LYS A 45 17.25 -2.57 1.34
N TYR A 46 17.79 -1.61 0.58
CA TYR A 46 18.28 -0.35 1.13
C TYR A 46 17.22 0.77 1.16
N ALA A 47 16.14 0.65 0.41
CA ALA A 47 15.01 1.57 0.43
C ALA A 47 13.99 1.29 1.56
N ASN A 48 14.18 0.23 2.34
CA ASN A 48 13.26 -0.17 3.40
C ASN A 48 13.24 0.86 4.56
N GLU A 49 12.07 1.04 5.19
CA GLU A 49 11.82 1.96 6.33
C GLU A 49 12.79 1.80 7.52
N TYR A 50 13.36 0.60 7.73
CA TYR A 50 14.31 0.33 8.82
C TYR A 50 15.74 0.78 8.51
N GLN A 51 16.00 1.33 7.32
CA GLN A 51 17.31 1.84 6.93
C GLN A 51 17.47 3.32 7.29
N THR A 52 18.70 3.84 7.21
CA THR A 52 18.97 5.26 7.41
C THR A 52 18.33 6.08 6.29
N LEU A 53 17.97 7.33 6.59
CA LEU A 53 17.47 8.28 5.58
C LEU A 53 18.39 8.35 4.36
N GLN A 54 19.70 8.47 4.58
CA GLN A 54 20.70 8.58 3.51
C GLN A 54 20.72 7.34 2.59
N LEU A 55 20.50 6.14 3.14
CA LEU A 55 20.43 4.92 2.33
C LEU A 55 19.15 4.88 1.48
N ARG A 56 18.03 5.37 2.01
CA ARG A 56 16.76 5.45 1.27
C ARG A 56 16.84 6.49 0.15
N GLU A 57 17.43 7.65 0.42
CA GLU A 57 17.73 8.68 -0.58
C GLU A 57 18.66 8.15 -1.68
N ALA A 58 19.74 7.46 -1.29
CA ALA A 58 20.68 6.86 -2.24
C ALA A 58 20.02 5.76 -3.10
N ALA A 59 19.12 4.97 -2.53
CA ALA A 59 18.34 3.99 -3.27
C ALA A 59 17.36 4.66 -4.25
N LEU A 60 16.70 5.73 -3.82
CA LEU A 60 15.80 6.53 -4.66
C LEU A 60 16.54 7.18 -5.83
N GLU A 61 17.69 7.81 -5.57
CA GLU A 61 18.57 8.38 -6.59
C GLU A 61 19.02 7.29 -7.58
N SER A 62 19.40 6.11 -7.08
CA SER A 62 19.76 4.99 -7.93
C SER A 62 18.61 4.54 -8.84
N ILE A 63 17.37 4.49 -8.36
CA ILE A 63 16.19 4.13 -9.18
C ILE A 63 15.93 5.21 -10.24
N SER A 64 16.18 6.48 -9.93
CA SER A 64 15.90 7.61 -10.83
C SER A 64 16.53 7.43 -12.22
N PHE A 65 17.74 6.87 -12.30
CA PHE A 65 18.45 6.59 -13.56
C PHE A 65 17.73 5.59 -14.47
N PHE A 66 16.90 4.71 -13.90
CA PHE A 66 16.16 3.68 -14.64
C PHE A 66 14.66 3.99 -14.75
N THR A 67 14.19 5.06 -14.10
CA THR A 67 12.74 5.27 -13.93
C THR A 67 12.03 5.52 -15.26
N ASN A 68 12.68 6.20 -16.21
CA ASN A 68 12.08 6.39 -17.54
C ASN A 68 11.81 5.04 -18.23
N GLN A 69 12.67 4.04 -18.08
CA GLN A 69 12.40 2.70 -18.63
C GLN A 69 11.35 1.94 -17.80
N LEU A 70 11.39 2.10 -16.47
CA LEU A 70 10.48 1.41 -15.56
C LEU A 70 9.03 1.90 -15.70
N MET A 71 8.84 3.20 -15.86
CA MET A 71 7.54 3.89 -15.80
C MET A 71 7.04 4.42 -17.15
N ASP A 72 7.74 4.17 -18.26
CA ASP A 72 7.30 4.63 -19.59
C ASP A 72 5.94 3.97 -19.95
N PRO A 73 4.88 4.77 -20.18
CA PRO A 73 3.56 4.27 -20.56
C PRO A 73 3.53 3.59 -21.92
N HIS A 74 4.52 3.88 -22.77
CA HIS A 74 4.65 3.35 -24.12
C HIS A 74 5.57 2.13 -24.20
N GLN A 75 6.14 1.70 -23.07
CA GLN A 75 7.03 0.56 -23.07
C GLN A 75 6.30 -0.72 -23.50
N SER A 76 7.01 -1.58 -24.24
CA SER A 76 6.55 -2.93 -24.50
C SER A 76 6.50 -3.72 -23.20
N GLN A 77 5.52 -4.61 -23.08
CA GLN A 77 5.42 -5.52 -21.96
C GLN A 77 6.74 -6.30 -21.73
N PRO A 78 7.31 -6.29 -20.51
CA PRO A 78 8.54 -7.03 -20.20
C PRO A 78 8.33 -8.53 -20.39
N SER A 79 9.40 -9.29 -20.58
CA SER A 79 9.34 -10.75 -20.52
C SER A 79 9.08 -11.23 -19.07
N SER A 80 8.61 -12.46 -18.90
CA SER A 80 8.38 -13.02 -17.55
C SER A 80 9.67 -13.02 -16.71
N ASN A 81 10.83 -13.26 -17.31
CA ASN A 81 12.14 -13.20 -16.62
C ASN A 81 12.50 -11.81 -16.04
N LYS A 82 11.96 -10.73 -16.62
CA LYS A 82 12.16 -9.34 -16.14
C LYS A 82 11.12 -8.94 -15.09
N THR A 83 9.99 -9.62 -15.08
CA THR A 83 8.80 -9.26 -14.29
C THR A 83 9.08 -9.19 -12.78
N PRO A 84 9.75 -10.17 -12.13
CA PRO A 84 10.03 -10.10 -10.70
C PRO A 84 10.83 -8.87 -10.27
N ALA A 85 11.83 -8.48 -11.06
CA ALA A 85 12.65 -7.31 -10.76
C ALA A 85 11.88 -6.00 -10.96
N TYR A 86 11.08 -5.91 -12.02
CA TYR A 86 10.21 -4.75 -12.25
C TYR A 86 9.20 -4.58 -11.10
N LEU A 87 8.50 -5.65 -10.72
CA LEU A 87 7.56 -5.63 -9.61
C LEU A 87 8.23 -5.17 -8.31
N ARG A 88 9.44 -5.68 -8.01
CA ARG A 88 10.22 -5.28 -6.84
C ARG A 88 10.61 -3.80 -6.86
N LEU A 89 10.99 -3.25 -8.01
CA LEU A 89 11.32 -1.83 -8.15
C LEU A 89 10.08 -0.95 -8.00
N LEU A 90 8.94 -1.37 -8.56
CA LEU A 90 7.66 -0.66 -8.43
C LEU A 90 7.14 -0.71 -6.99
N GLU A 91 7.28 -1.83 -6.29
CA GLU A 91 7.02 -1.95 -4.85
C GLU A 91 7.93 -1.02 -4.04
N THR A 92 9.21 -0.94 -4.41
CA THR A 92 10.15 -0.02 -3.77
C THR A 92 9.73 1.44 -3.95
N LEU A 93 9.27 1.83 -5.14
CA LEU A 93 8.71 3.17 -5.38
C LEU A 93 7.46 3.42 -4.54
N THR A 94 6.58 2.42 -4.40
CA THR A 94 5.42 2.51 -3.50
C THR A 94 5.85 2.82 -2.06
N TRP A 95 6.88 2.14 -1.54
CA TRP A 95 7.39 2.43 -0.19
C TRP A 95 7.94 3.85 -0.06
N LEU A 96 8.74 4.30 -1.02
CA LEU A 96 9.37 5.63 -0.97
C LEU A 96 8.35 6.77 -1.14
N LEU A 97 7.25 6.55 -1.87
CA LEU A 97 6.14 7.49 -1.95
C LEU A 97 5.34 7.61 -0.64
N GLN A 98 5.46 6.62 0.24
CA GLN A 98 4.82 6.55 1.55
C GLN A 98 5.81 6.74 2.70
N ASP A 99 7.05 7.14 2.39
CA ASP A 99 8.10 7.33 3.39
C ASP A 99 7.68 8.38 4.43
N ASP A 100 8.08 8.24 5.69
CA ASP A 100 7.76 9.24 6.73
C ASP A 100 8.42 10.60 6.45
N GLU A 101 9.57 10.61 5.77
CA GLU A 101 10.33 11.81 5.45
C GLU A 101 9.79 12.52 4.21
N ALA A 102 9.41 13.78 4.36
CA ALA A 102 8.77 14.56 3.29
C ALA A 102 9.65 14.72 2.05
N GLU A 103 10.95 14.92 2.25
CA GLU A 103 11.94 15.10 1.17
C GLU A 103 12.03 13.85 0.28
N VAL A 104 12.02 12.65 0.88
CA VAL A 104 12.01 11.37 0.14
C VAL A 104 10.72 11.22 -0.67
N ARG A 105 9.56 11.51 -0.06
CA ARG A 105 8.26 11.43 -0.76
C ARG A 105 8.17 12.40 -1.92
N GLU A 106 8.64 13.64 -1.75
CA GLU A 106 8.61 14.67 -2.79
C GLU A 106 9.50 14.28 -3.97
N GLU A 107 10.72 13.82 -3.72
CA GLU A 107 11.62 13.36 -4.78
C GLU A 107 11.08 12.10 -5.48
N ALA A 108 10.50 11.14 -4.74
CA ALA A 108 9.87 9.97 -5.33
C ALA A 108 8.69 10.35 -6.23
N THR A 109 7.91 11.33 -5.82
CA THR A 109 6.79 11.87 -6.60
C THR A 109 7.27 12.54 -7.88
N LEU A 110 8.38 13.30 -7.82
CA LEU A 110 9.03 13.89 -8.99
C LEU A 110 9.53 12.82 -9.96
N ILE A 111 10.21 11.80 -9.44
CA ILE A 111 10.75 10.67 -10.21
C ILE A 111 9.63 9.94 -10.94
N VAL A 112 8.53 9.59 -10.26
CA VAL A 112 7.36 8.94 -10.88
C VAL A 112 6.70 9.83 -11.93
N SER A 113 6.51 11.11 -11.62
CA SER A 113 5.90 12.06 -12.56
C SER A 113 6.72 12.20 -13.84
N ARG A 114 8.05 12.27 -13.72
CA ARG A 114 8.98 12.29 -14.87
C ARG A 114 8.95 10.98 -15.64
N GLY A 115 8.96 9.85 -14.96
CA GLY A 115 8.93 8.52 -15.57
C GLY A 115 7.69 8.28 -16.46
N ILE A 116 6.53 8.75 -16.00
CA ILE A 116 5.25 8.71 -16.74
C ILE A 116 5.14 9.86 -17.75
N GLN A 117 6.15 10.73 -17.84
CA GLN A 117 6.23 11.86 -18.79
C GLN A 117 5.14 12.93 -18.56
N LEU A 118 4.75 13.14 -17.29
CA LEU A 118 3.85 14.23 -16.92
C LEU A 118 4.60 15.58 -16.91
N PRO A 119 3.95 16.68 -17.36
CA PRO A 119 4.60 17.99 -17.41
C PRO A 119 4.74 18.67 -16.04
N TYR A 120 4.15 18.10 -14.98
CA TYR A 120 4.19 18.61 -13.62
C TYR A 120 4.26 17.46 -12.61
N ALA A 121 4.76 17.77 -11.41
CA ALA A 121 4.73 16.86 -10.28
C ALA A 121 3.30 16.72 -9.76
N VAL A 122 2.84 15.49 -9.55
CA VAL A 122 1.54 15.21 -8.92
C VAL A 122 1.67 15.17 -7.39
N SER A 123 0.59 14.87 -6.64
CA SER A 123 0.72 14.55 -5.21
C SER A 123 1.25 13.13 -5.00
N SER A 124 1.79 12.81 -3.82
CA SER A 124 2.27 11.46 -3.51
C SER A 124 1.17 10.41 -3.63
N GLU A 125 -0.06 10.71 -3.22
CA GLU A 125 -1.21 9.79 -3.35
C GLU A 125 -1.56 9.54 -4.82
N LYS A 126 -1.46 10.58 -5.65
CA LYS A 126 -1.68 10.44 -7.09
C LYS A 126 -0.55 9.67 -7.75
N ALA A 127 0.70 9.89 -7.36
CA ALA A 127 1.85 9.12 -7.84
C ALA A 127 1.72 7.64 -7.45
N LEU A 128 1.30 7.33 -6.21
CA LEU A 128 1.00 5.96 -5.78
C LEU A 128 -0.04 5.30 -6.67
N THR A 129 -1.15 5.99 -6.89
CA THR A 129 -2.23 5.54 -7.76
C THR A 129 -1.70 5.20 -9.16
N LEU A 130 -0.84 6.06 -9.72
CA LEU A 130 -0.24 5.87 -11.03
C LEU A 130 0.73 4.67 -11.08
N VAL A 131 1.50 4.42 -10.02
CA VAL A 131 2.37 3.23 -9.94
C VAL A 131 1.55 1.95 -9.98
N TYR A 132 0.45 1.87 -9.23
CA TYR A 132 -0.45 0.71 -9.25
C TYR A 132 -1.13 0.53 -10.60
N ASP A 133 -1.65 1.60 -11.20
CA ASP A 133 -2.27 1.53 -12.53
C ASP A 133 -1.26 1.07 -13.59
N HIS A 134 -0.03 1.56 -13.52
CA HIS A 134 1.06 1.14 -14.40
C HIS A 134 1.41 -0.34 -14.23
N GLN A 135 1.49 -0.85 -13.01
CA GLN A 135 1.70 -2.29 -12.76
C GLN A 135 0.61 -3.15 -13.42
N VAL A 136 -0.65 -2.78 -13.27
CA VAL A 136 -1.78 -3.51 -13.87
C VAL A 136 -1.72 -3.44 -15.38
N GLN A 137 -1.47 -2.26 -15.95
CA GLN A 137 -1.34 -2.10 -17.40
C GLN A 137 -0.20 -2.96 -17.96
N LEU A 138 0.94 -2.99 -17.28
CA LEU A 138 2.15 -3.64 -17.76
C LEU A 138 2.12 -5.17 -17.62
N PHE A 139 1.57 -5.70 -16.52
CA PHE A 139 1.62 -7.13 -16.19
C PHE A 139 0.26 -7.84 -16.23
N ALA A 140 -0.83 -7.10 -16.37
CA ALA A 140 -2.18 -7.63 -16.58
C ALA A 140 -2.93 -6.95 -17.74
N GLY A 141 -2.25 -6.17 -18.59
CA GLY A 141 -2.80 -5.68 -19.86
C GLY A 141 -3.07 -6.80 -20.87
N LEU A 142 -3.73 -6.47 -21.99
CA LEU A 142 -4.27 -7.43 -22.97
C LEU A 142 -3.30 -8.53 -23.43
N ASN A 143 -2.01 -8.24 -23.51
CA ASN A 143 -0.98 -9.14 -24.01
C ASN A 143 -0.26 -9.95 -22.91
N ALA A 144 -0.63 -9.77 -21.63
CA ALA A 144 0.06 -10.44 -20.55
C ALA A 144 -0.18 -11.94 -20.54
N ASN A 145 0.90 -12.70 -20.34
CA ASN A 145 0.84 -14.14 -20.19
C ASN A 145 0.42 -14.54 -18.77
N GLU A 146 0.08 -15.81 -18.58
CA GLU A 146 -0.39 -16.34 -17.29
C GLU A 146 0.65 -16.17 -16.17
N GLU A 147 1.93 -16.41 -16.45
CA GLU A 147 3.02 -16.30 -15.47
C GLU A 147 3.15 -14.87 -14.93
N GLN A 148 3.03 -13.86 -15.80
CA GLN A 148 3.12 -12.46 -15.40
C GLN A 148 1.94 -12.01 -14.56
N ILE A 149 0.73 -12.45 -14.92
CA ILE A 149 -0.49 -12.18 -14.13
C ILE A 149 -0.34 -12.81 -12.74
N GLN A 150 0.16 -14.04 -12.68
CA GLN A 150 0.41 -14.74 -11.41
C GLN A 150 1.44 -14.02 -10.54
N LEU A 151 2.55 -13.60 -11.13
CA LEU A 151 3.58 -12.84 -10.42
C LEU A 151 3.03 -11.51 -9.88
N LEU A 152 2.23 -10.80 -10.68
CA LEU A 152 1.57 -9.57 -10.24
C LEU A 152 0.61 -9.82 -9.07
N ILE A 153 -0.29 -10.81 -9.19
CA ILE A 153 -1.23 -11.15 -8.13
C ILE A 153 -0.49 -11.54 -6.85
N GLY A 154 0.53 -12.40 -6.95
CA GLY A 154 1.36 -12.79 -5.81
C GLY A 154 2.05 -11.59 -5.15
N SER A 155 2.62 -10.69 -5.95
CA SER A 155 3.25 -9.45 -5.48
C SER A 155 2.27 -8.54 -4.75
N LEU A 156 1.08 -8.32 -5.32
CA LEU A 156 0.04 -7.47 -4.73
C LEU A 156 -0.50 -8.06 -3.42
N ILE A 157 -0.71 -9.38 -3.36
CA ILE A 157 -1.15 -10.07 -2.14
C ILE A 157 -0.06 -10.02 -1.06
N GLN A 158 1.20 -10.25 -1.42
CA GLN A 158 2.32 -10.21 -0.48
C GLN A 158 2.55 -8.81 0.09
N ALA A 159 2.40 -7.78 -0.73
CA ALA A 159 2.45 -6.38 -0.31
C ALA A 159 1.23 -5.95 0.51
N SER A 160 0.15 -6.75 0.54
CA SER A 160 -1.04 -6.46 1.32
C SER A 160 -0.75 -6.55 2.82
N LEU A 161 -0.74 -5.39 3.47
CA LEU A 161 -0.56 -5.27 4.93
C LEU A 161 -1.81 -5.71 5.72
N TYR A 162 -2.84 -6.23 5.06
CA TYR A 162 -4.13 -6.61 5.64
C TYR A 162 -4.01 -7.40 6.94
N PRO A 163 -3.28 -8.55 7.00
CA PRO A 163 -3.23 -9.36 8.21
C PRO A 163 -2.49 -8.65 9.35
N ARG A 164 -1.46 -7.86 9.01
CA ARG A 164 -0.65 -7.11 9.97
C ARG A 164 -1.47 -5.99 10.60
N ILE A 165 -2.10 -5.14 9.80
CA ILE A 165 -2.92 -4.01 10.30
C ILE A 165 -4.06 -4.51 11.17
N VAL A 166 -4.72 -5.60 10.76
CA VAL A 166 -5.76 -6.24 11.57
C VAL A 166 -5.20 -6.75 12.89
N SER A 167 -4.06 -7.46 12.86
CA SER A 167 -3.45 -7.95 14.11
C SER A 167 -3.03 -6.82 15.04
N GLU A 168 -2.47 -5.73 14.52
CA GLU A 168 -1.98 -4.60 15.29
C GLU A 168 -3.12 -3.72 15.84
N SER A 169 -4.16 -3.48 15.04
CA SER A 169 -5.36 -2.75 15.47
C SER A 169 -6.16 -3.49 16.54
N LEU A 170 -6.00 -4.82 16.61
CA LEU A 170 -6.56 -5.69 17.65
C LEU A 170 -5.63 -5.87 18.88
N GLN A 171 -4.54 -5.12 19.04
CA GLN A 171 -3.68 -5.18 20.25
C GLN A 171 -4.00 -4.09 21.31
N PRO A 172 -4.10 -4.44 22.61
CA PRO A 172 -4.57 -3.51 23.67
C PRO A 172 -3.55 -2.46 24.06
N SER A 173 -2.28 -2.81 23.92
CA SER A 173 -1.14 -2.02 24.37
C SER A 173 -0.85 -0.78 23.52
N LYS A 174 -1.36 -0.68 22.28
CA LYS A 174 -1.07 0.45 21.37
C LYS A 174 -1.92 1.71 21.57
N THR A 175 -2.80 1.70 22.56
CA THR A 175 -3.76 2.78 22.87
C THR A 175 -3.15 4.12 23.27
N LEU A 176 -1.87 4.11 23.65
CA LEU A 176 -1.11 5.32 23.92
C LEU A 176 -0.60 5.99 22.63
N PHE A 177 -0.31 5.23 21.57
CA PHE A 177 0.21 5.76 20.30
C PHE A 177 -0.89 6.33 19.39
N ASP A 178 -2.10 5.77 19.44
CA ASP A 178 -3.27 6.29 18.69
C ASP A 178 -3.60 7.74 19.08
N LYS A 179 -3.17 8.20 20.27
CA LYS A 179 -3.33 9.60 20.74
C LYS A 179 -2.21 10.53 20.28
N GLU A 180 -1.05 10.00 19.93
CA GLU A 180 0.13 10.78 19.55
C GLU A 180 0.30 10.88 18.03
N SER A 181 -0.29 9.97 17.25
CA SER A 181 -0.29 10.03 15.78
C SER A 181 -1.61 9.53 15.17
N PRO A 182 -2.59 10.42 14.94
CA PRO A 182 -3.89 10.05 14.35
C PRO A 182 -3.79 9.50 12.91
N ASN A 183 -2.62 9.61 12.26
CA ASN A 183 -2.37 9.17 10.89
C ASN A 183 -1.60 7.84 10.79
N LEU A 184 -1.36 7.12 11.90
CA LEU A 184 -0.53 5.90 11.94
C LEU A 184 -0.92 4.84 10.90
N TYR A 185 -2.20 4.77 10.54
CA TYR A 185 -2.72 3.78 9.59
C TYR A 185 -3.05 4.35 8.21
N ARG A 186 -2.83 5.65 7.98
CA ARG A 186 -3.18 6.30 6.72
C ARG A 186 -2.53 5.62 5.52
N GLU A 187 -1.20 5.54 5.50
CA GLU A 187 -0.45 4.97 4.38
C GLU A 187 -0.76 3.49 4.17
N PRO A 188 -0.75 2.63 5.21
CA PRO A 188 -1.14 1.23 5.04
C PRO A 188 -2.57 1.04 4.50
N LEU A 189 -3.54 1.89 4.89
CA LEU A 189 -4.91 1.83 4.37
C LEU A 189 -5.00 2.28 2.90
N ILE A 190 -4.22 3.29 2.49
CA ILE A 190 -4.11 3.69 1.08
C ILE A 190 -3.55 2.54 0.24
N SER A 191 -2.47 1.89 0.68
CA SER A 191 -1.87 0.76 -0.06
C SER A 191 -2.85 -0.40 -0.17
N MET A 192 -3.59 -0.71 0.92
CA MET A 192 -4.65 -1.72 0.88
C MET A 192 -5.74 -1.40 -0.14
N GLN A 193 -6.22 -0.15 -0.17
CA GLN A 193 -7.22 0.28 -1.14
C GLN A 193 -6.72 0.13 -2.59
N LEU A 194 -5.50 0.58 -2.86
CA LEU A 194 -4.92 0.52 -4.20
C LEU A 194 -4.64 -0.93 -4.64
N THR A 195 -4.17 -1.77 -3.72
CA THR A 195 -4.04 -3.22 -3.94
C THR A 195 -5.39 -3.84 -4.29
N GLN A 196 -6.43 -3.54 -3.51
CA GLN A 196 -7.78 -4.06 -3.76
C GLN A 196 -8.31 -3.63 -5.14
N ARG A 197 -8.16 -2.35 -5.47
CA ARG A 197 -8.53 -1.81 -6.79
C ARG A 197 -7.77 -2.49 -7.93
N ALA A 198 -6.49 -2.75 -7.77
CA ALA A 198 -5.68 -3.44 -8.77
C ALA A 198 -6.15 -4.90 -8.98
N LEU A 199 -6.41 -5.63 -7.89
CA LEU A 199 -6.94 -7.00 -7.95
C LEU A 199 -8.32 -7.05 -8.62
N GLU A 200 -9.19 -6.07 -8.36
CA GLU A 200 -10.48 -5.89 -9.05
C GLU A 200 -10.33 -5.68 -10.55
N GLN A 201 -9.41 -4.81 -10.96
CA GLN A 201 -9.13 -4.59 -12.39
C GLN A 201 -8.64 -5.86 -13.08
N ILE A 202 -7.76 -6.63 -12.43
CA ILE A 202 -7.25 -7.90 -12.96
C ILE A 202 -8.39 -8.91 -13.09
N GLN A 203 -9.27 -9.01 -12.08
CA GLN A 203 -10.36 -9.96 -12.09
C GLN A 203 -11.38 -9.72 -13.20
N ASN A 204 -11.65 -8.45 -13.51
CA ASN A 204 -12.59 -8.05 -14.56
C ASN A 204 -12.04 -8.27 -15.97
N ARG A 205 -10.80 -8.76 -16.11
CA ARG A 205 -10.19 -9.02 -17.40
C ARG A 205 -10.85 -10.22 -18.11
N PRO A 206 -11.10 -10.12 -19.42
CA PRO A 206 -11.54 -11.27 -20.21
C PRO A 206 -10.43 -12.34 -20.26
N ASN A 207 -10.82 -13.62 -20.18
CA ASN A 207 -9.94 -14.79 -20.27
C ASN A 207 -8.86 -14.87 -19.17
N LEU A 208 -9.25 -14.58 -17.93
CA LEU A 208 -8.35 -14.76 -16.79
C LEU A 208 -8.01 -16.25 -16.60
N PRO A 209 -6.73 -16.62 -16.40
CA PRO A 209 -6.33 -18.00 -16.13
C PRO A 209 -7.02 -18.57 -14.88
N ALA A 210 -7.37 -19.87 -14.91
CA ALA A 210 -8.04 -20.53 -13.79
C ALA A 210 -7.21 -20.49 -12.49
N SER A 211 -5.89 -20.59 -12.63
CA SER A 211 -4.93 -20.43 -11.55
C SER A 211 -5.03 -19.04 -10.89
N ALA A 212 -5.22 -17.99 -11.69
CA ALA A 212 -5.25 -16.60 -11.23
C ALA A 212 -6.59 -16.32 -10.52
N LEU A 213 -7.67 -16.85 -11.08
CA LEU A 213 -8.99 -16.81 -10.47
C LEU A 213 -9.00 -17.52 -9.11
N ALA A 214 -8.35 -18.68 -8.99
CA ALA A 214 -8.24 -19.40 -7.73
C ALA A 214 -7.46 -18.59 -6.66
N ALA A 215 -6.36 -17.93 -7.06
CA ALA A 215 -5.59 -17.07 -6.16
C ALA A 215 -6.40 -15.86 -5.65
N LEU A 216 -7.13 -15.20 -6.54
CA LEU A 216 -8.02 -14.09 -6.19
C LEU A 216 -9.14 -14.52 -5.24
N GLN A 217 -9.76 -15.68 -5.50
CA GLN A 217 -10.79 -16.24 -4.63
C GLN A 217 -10.24 -16.59 -3.24
N ALA A 218 -9.05 -17.17 -3.16
CA ALA A 218 -8.40 -17.47 -1.88
C ALA A 218 -8.11 -16.20 -1.08
N TYR A 219 -7.56 -15.16 -1.73
CA TYR A 219 -7.33 -13.85 -1.10
C TYR A 219 -8.64 -13.22 -0.60
N GLN A 220 -9.71 -13.30 -1.39
CA GLN A 220 -11.01 -12.77 -1.00
C GLN A 220 -11.59 -13.50 0.20
N GLN A 221 -11.53 -14.84 0.23
CA GLN A 221 -12.00 -15.63 1.36
C GLN A 221 -11.24 -15.28 2.65
N GLU A 222 -9.92 -15.14 2.56
CA GLU A 222 -9.09 -14.72 3.69
C GLU A 222 -9.46 -13.29 4.14
N SER A 223 -9.65 -12.37 3.20
CA SER A 223 -10.07 -11.00 3.50
C SER A 223 -11.40 -10.97 4.24
N ILE A 224 -12.41 -11.70 3.76
CA ILE A 224 -13.73 -11.84 4.43
C ILE A 224 -13.56 -12.41 5.85
N HIS A 225 -12.75 -13.44 6.02
CA HIS A 225 -12.51 -14.06 7.32
C HIS A 225 -11.87 -13.05 8.30
N GLN A 226 -10.88 -12.29 7.86
CA GLN A 226 -10.24 -11.26 8.69
C GLN A 226 -11.22 -10.14 9.07
N VAL A 227 -12.16 -9.79 8.19
CA VAL A 227 -13.21 -8.79 8.48
C VAL A 227 -14.18 -9.28 9.53
N ALA A 228 -14.62 -10.54 9.42
CA ALA A 228 -15.49 -11.13 10.42
C ALA A 228 -14.81 -11.11 11.81
N ARG A 229 -13.50 -11.35 11.87
CA ARG A 229 -12.72 -11.24 13.12
C ARG A 229 -12.68 -9.81 13.65
N ILE A 230 -12.48 -8.83 12.78
CA ILE A 230 -12.54 -7.40 13.13
C ILE A 230 -13.91 -7.03 13.67
N GLN A 231 -14.97 -7.37 12.94
CA GLN A 231 -16.34 -7.05 13.31
C GLN A 231 -16.68 -7.65 14.67
N LYS A 232 -16.35 -8.92 14.88
CA LYS A 232 -16.54 -9.58 16.18
C LYS A 232 -15.80 -8.87 17.30
N ALA A 233 -14.55 -8.46 17.07
CA ALA A 233 -13.78 -7.72 18.07
C ALA A 233 -14.39 -6.32 18.36
N VAL A 234 -14.97 -5.65 17.36
CA VAL A 234 -15.69 -4.38 17.53
C VAL A 234 -17.00 -4.58 18.31
N GLU A 235 -17.74 -5.65 18.03
CA GLU A 235 -18.96 -6.01 18.76
C GLU A 235 -18.66 -6.33 20.23
N GLU A 236 -17.62 -7.15 20.48
CA GLU A 236 -17.12 -7.45 21.83
C GLU A 236 -16.67 -6.17 22.57
N TRP A 237 -15.99 -5.26 21.87
CA TRP A 237 -15.59 -3.95 22.42
C TRP A 237 -16.79 -3.09 22.80
N THR A 238 -17.80 -3.02 21.94
CA THR A 238 -19.02 -2.22 22.15
C THR A 238 -19.78 -2.73 23.38
N HIS A 239 -19.92 -4.06 23.49
CA HIS A 239 -20.59 -4.71 24.62
C HIS A 239 -19.85 -4.47 25.96
N MET A 240 -18.51 -4.55 25.96
CA MET A 240 -17.70 -4.29 27.16
C MET A 240 -17.80 -2.83 27.66
N ILE A 241 -17.98 -1.85 26.76
CA ILE A 241 -18.19 -0.46 27.13
C ILE A 241 -19.59 -0.28 27.76
N GLU A 242 -20.61 -0.88 27.15
CA GLU A 242 -21.99 -0.79 27.64
C GLU A 242 -22.15 -1.46 29.03
N GLU A 243 -21.54 -2.62 29.26
CA GLU A 243 -21.54 -3.28 30.57
C GLU A 243 -20.69 -2.53 31.61
N GLY A 244 -19.58 -1.91 31.18
CA GLY A 244 -18.75 -1.06 32.05
C GLY A 244 -19.45 0.23 32.48
N GLN A 245 -20.25 0.84 31.61
CA GLN A 245 -21.06 2.02 31.92
C GLN A 245 -22.25 1.69 32.83
N ALA A 246 -22.87 0.50 32.69
CA ALA A 246 -23.94 0.05 33.57
C ALA A 246 -23.49 -0.13 35.03
N GLY A 247 -22.21 -0.48 35.28
CA GLY A 247 -21.63 -0.59 36.62
C GLY A 247 -20.98 0.68 37.18
N ALA A 248 -20.66 1.66 36.33
CA ALA A 248 -19.90 2.86 36.70
C ALA A 248 -20.78 4.08 37.10
N THR A 249 -22.10 3.93 37.15
CA THR A 249 -23.00 4.96 37.72
C THR A 249 -22.89 5.08 39.25
N ALA A 250 -22.11 4.22 39.93
CA ALA A 250 -21.94 4.26 41.39
C ALA A 250 -20.56 4.76 41.89
N ALA A 251 -19.55 4.94 41.04
CA ALA A 251 -18.25 5.47 41.48
C ALA A 251 -17.48 6.05 40.29
N GLY A 252 -17.11 7.34 40.38
CA GLY A 252 -16.43 8.12 39.34
C GLY A 252 -15.04 7.63 38.95
N LYS A 253 -14.94 6.43 38.37
CA LYS A 253 -13.77 5.94 37.67
C LYS A 253 -13.97 6.15 36.17
N LYS A 254 -13.34 7.23 35.70
CA LYS A 254 -13.08 7.51 34.28
C LYS A 254 -12.72 6.23 33.53
N ASP A 255 -13.53 5.91 32.53
CA ASP A 255 -13.15 5.32 31.25
C ASP A 255 -11.70 4.82 31.16
N ARG A 256 -11.50 3.59 31.63
CA ARG A 256 -10.30 2.80 31.37
C ARG A 256 -10.72 1.49 30.74
N SER A 257 -11.21 1.58 29.51
CA SER A 257 -11.11 0.44 28.61
C SER A 257 -9.64 0.02 28.54
N PRO A 258 -9.30 -1.28 28.56
CA PRO A 258 -7.94 -1.76 28.27
C PRO A 258 -7.46 -1.34 26.86
N TRP A 259 -8.37 -0.77 26.06
CA TRP A 259 -8.24 -0.46 24.65
C TRP A 259 -8.42 1.03 24.31
N GLY A 260 -8.39 1.95 25.28
CA GLY A 260 -8.24 3.41 25.07
C GLY A 260 -9.26 4.08 24.13
N ILE A 261 -10.11 4.97 24.66
CA ILE A 261 -11.15 5.65 23.85
C ILE A 261 -10.51 6.53 22.76
N SER A 262 -10.63 6.12 21.48
CA SER A 262 -11.41 6.82 20.43
C SER A 262 -10.92 6.64 18.97
N GLY A 263 -9.68 6.19 18.71
CA GLY A 263 -9.09 6.24 17.35
C GLY A 263 -9.40 5.06 16.40
N ARG A 264 -9.97 3.95 16.89
CA ARG A 264 -10.00 2.66 16.15
C ARG A 264 -11.25 2.41 15.30
N LYS A 265 -12.40 2.97 15.67
CA LYS A 265 -13.66 2.85 14.92
C LYS A 265 -13.55 3.22 13.42
N PRO A 266 -12.81 4.27 13.02
CA PRO A 266 -12.69 4.68 11.62
C PRO A 266 -11.82 3.73 10.82
N ILE A 267 -10.75 3.21 11.43
CA ILE A 267 -9.90 2.16 10.85
C ILE A 267 -10.75 0.92 10.58
N PHE A 268 -11.57 0.50 11.55
CA PHE A 268 -12.48 -0.62 11.37
C PHE A 268 -13.54 -0.36 10.31
N GLU A 269 -14.06 0.86 10.20
CA GLU A 269 -15.00 1.22 9.15
C GLU A 269 -14.37 1.22 7.75
N VAL A 270 -13.11 1.68 7.62
CA VAL A 270 -12.36 1.59 6.35
C VAL A 270 -12.05 0.14 6.02
N LEU A 271 -11.53 -0.65 6.96
CA LEU A 271 -11.26 -2.09 6.77
C LEU A 271 -12.53 -2.85 6.38
N TRP A 272 -13.65 -2.54 7.05
CA TRP A 272 -14.96 -3.08 6.72
C TRP A 272 -15.40 -2.68 5.32
N ARG A 273 -15.34 -1.38 4.96
CA ARG A 273 -15.75 -0.88 3.64
C ARG A 273 -14.88 -1.44 2.52
N LEU A 274 -13.58 -1.51 2.71
CA LEU A 274 -12.65 -2.09 1.74
C LEU A 274 -13.07 -3.53 1.45
N ALA A 275 -13.26 -4.35 2.48
CA ALA A 275 -13.62 -5.74 2.27
C ALA A 275 -15.09 -6.01 1.89
N SER A 276 -16.00 -5.11 2.23
CA SER A 276 -17.41 -5.16 1.81
C SER A 276 -17.56 -4.71 0.35
N GLY A 277 -16.74 -3.76 -0.09
CA GLY A 277 -16.59 -3.34 -1.48
C GLY A 277 -15.94 -4.44 -2.34
N SER A 278 -15.10 -5.28 -1.75
CA SER A 278 -14.50 -6.50 -2.33
C SER A 278 -15.49 -7.63 -2.62
N SER A 279 -16.76 -7.37 -2.91
CA SER A 279 -17.68 -8.39 -3.41
C SER A 279 -17.35 -8.76 -4.87
N LEU A 280 -16.13 -9.25 -5.06
CA LEU A 280 -15.55 -9.84 -6.27
C LEU A 280 -16.35 -11.04 -6.82
N LEU A 281 -17.40 -11.49 -6.13
CA LEU A 281 -18.24 -12.64 -6.51
C LEU A 281 -19.70 -12.28 -6.84
N ARG A 282 -20.08 -10.99 -6.92
CA ARG A 282 -21.44 -10.60 -7.34
C ARG A 282 -21.43 -9.74 -8.60
N PRO A 283 -21.36 -10.34 -9.79
CA PRO A 283 -21.90 -9.70 -10.97
C PRO A 283 -23.44 -9.75 -10.85
N GLY A 284 -24.08 -8.66 -10.41
CA GLY A 284 -25.50 -8.44 -10.70
C GLY A 284 -26.51 -8.34 -9.56
N GLU A 285 -26.16 -7.81 -8.38
CA GLU A 285 -27.20 -7.28 -7.48
C GLU A 285 -27.10 -5.76 -7.37
N GLU A 286 -27.93 -5.07 -8.17
CA GLU A 286 -28.31 -3.68 -7.97
C GLU A 286 -29.10 -3.55 -6.66
N GLY A 287 -28.39 -3.53 -5.54
CA GLY A 287 -28.97 -3.44 -4.20
C GLY A 287 -28.28 -2.39 -3.36
N LYS A 288 -28.81 -1.15 -3.41
CA LYS A 288 -28.63 -0.06 -2.43
C LYS A 288 -27.28 -0.04 -1.68
N GLY A 289 -26.23 0.41 -2.38
CA GLY A 289 -24.90 0.62 -1.79
C GLY A 289 -24.09 1.69 -2.53
N SER A 290 -24.72 2.83 -2.86
CA SER A 290 -24.15 3.91 -3.68
C SER A 290 -22.88 4.59 -3.13
N TYR A 291 -22.42 4.23 -1.93
CA TYR A 291 -21.26 4.85 -1.27
C TYR A 291 -19.95 4.02 -1.40
N SER A 292 -20.00 2.83 -2.02
CA SER A 292 -18.90 1.85 -2.03
C SER A 292 -17.82 2.12 -3.09
N SER A 293 -18.19 2.48 -4.33
CA SER A 293 -17.21 2.57 -5.43
C SER A 293 -16.31 3.81 -5.36
N GLU A 294 -16.84 4.94 -4.88
CA GLU A 294 -16.07 6.18 -4.80
C GLU A 294 -14.87 6.08 -3.85
N PHE A 295 -14.99 5.29 -2.79
CA PHE A 295 -13.94 5.09 -1.79
C PHE A 295 -12.85 4.15 -2.27
N LEU A 296 -13.10 3.32 -3.29
CA LEU A 296 -12.11 2.46 -3.93
C LEU A 296 -11.27 3.22 -4.95
N HIS A 297 -11.85 4.20 -5.64
CA HIS A 297 -11.21 4.85 -6.78
C HIS A 297 -10.42 6.13 -6.46
N ASP A 298 -10.57 6.70 -5.26
CA ASP A 298 -9.90 7.92 -4.84
C ASP A 298 -9.17 7.74 -3.50
N ALA A 299 -7.85 7.53 -3.55
CA ALA A 299 -7.00 7.37 -2.37
C ALA A 299 -7.01 8.61 -1.46
N SER A 300 -7.30 9.80 -2.01
CA SER A 300 -7.36 11.03 -1.22
C SER A 300 -8.54 11.04 -0.25
N LYS A 301 -9.56 10.19 -0.46
CA LYS A 301 -10.74 10.07 0.42
C LYS A 301 -10.49 9.28 1.71
N VAL A 302 -9.37 8.54 1.81
CA VAL A 302 -8.98 7.86 3.06
C VAL A 302 -8.65 8.88 4.16
N HIS A 303 -7.95 9.96 3.79
CA HIS A 303 -7.44 10.95 4.74
C HIS A 303 -8.56 11.75 5.45
N PRO A 304 -9.60 12.28 4.77
CA PRO A 304 -10.75 12.90 5.42
C PRO A 304 -11.49 11.97 6.38
N VAL A 305 -11.65 10.68 6.06
CA VAL A 305 -12.34 9.72 6.95
C VAL A 305 -11.55 9.44 8.21
N VAL A 306 -10.23 9.34 8.12
CA VAL A 306 -9.33 9.18 9.27
C VAL A 306 -9.32 10.46 10.12
N ILE A 307 -9.23 11.63 9.49
CA ILE A 307 -9.19 12.94 10.18
C ILE A 307 -10.51 13.32 10.82
N GLU A 308 -11.64 13.28 10.10
CA GLU A 308 -12.96 13.68 10.63
C GLU A 308 -13.32 12.87 11.87
N ALA A 309 -12.95 11.60 11.90
CA ALA A 309 -13.25 10.75 13.03
C ALA A 309 -12.26 10.92 14.19
N SER A 310 -11.00 11.28 13.93
CA SER A 310 -10.08 11.76 14.97
C SER A 310 -10.54 13.09 15.57
N GLN A 311 -11.10 13.99 14.76
CA GLN A 311 -11.57 15.31 15.21
C GLN A 311 -12.91 15.23 15.97
N LYS A 312 -13.86 14.38 15.54
CA LYS A 312 -15.11 14.12 16.29
C LYS A 312 -14.87 13.54 17.68
N SER A 313 -13.77 12.82 17.87
CA SER A 313 -13.30 12.36 19.18
C SER A 313 -12.88 13.52 20.10
N ASP A 314 -12.28 14.57 19.54
CA ASP A 314 -11.83 15.74 20.29
C ASP A 314 -12.98 16.71 20.61
N GLU A 315 -13.93 16.88 19.68
CA GLU A 315 -15.15 17.69 19.94
C GLU A 315 -16.05 17.07 21.02
N ALA A 316 -16.17 15.74 21.07
CA ALA A 316 -16.89 15.03 22.13
C ALA A 316 -16.28 15.25 23.54
N ARG A 317 -15.03 15.74 23.64
CA ARG A 317 -14.38 16.13 24.90
C ARG A 317 -14.57 17.60 25.27
N LEU A 318 -14.70 18.49 24.28
CA LEU A 318 -14.96 19.91 24.54
C LEU A 318 -16.34 20.13 25.18
N PHE A 319 -17.31 19.24 24.90
CA PHE A 319 -18.63 19.24 25.56
C PHE A 319 -18.65 18.54 26.95
N LEU A 320 -17.49 18.11 27.46
CA LEU A 320 -17.35 17.50 28.80
C LEU A 320 -16.45 18.32 29.74
N ILE A 321 -16.14 19.57 29.36
CA ILE A 321 -15.52 20.58 30.22
C ILE A 321 -16.41 21.83 30.23
N GLU A 322 -17.65 21.67 30.70
CA GLU A 322 -18.43 22.70 31.39
C GLU A 322 -19.19 22.05 32.55
#